data_AF-A0A3N9WPT2-F1
#
_entry.id   AF-A0A3N9WPT2-F1
#
_cell.length_a   1.000
_cell.length_b   1.000
_cell.length_c   1.000
_cell.angle_alpha   90.00
_cell.angle_beta   90.00
_cell.angle_gamma   90.00
#
_symmetry.space_group_name_H-M   'P 1'
#
loop_
_entity.id
_entity.type
_entity.pdbx_description
1 polymer ?
#
loop_
_entity_poly.entity_id
_entity_poly.type
_entity_poly.pdbx_seq_one_letter_code
_entity_poly.pdbx_strand_id
1 'polypeptide(L)'
;MLRMTTRAVAGNPAVVPRHRSRLTDEQLRAITAKSACVFIEAAPGSGKTTVAAQRFGLLRFATPVDSRAVVAVSFTRSATKELQQRVIRAWGFAALTPPHRIITIDTLLWEVLTFLLRAGHLTWPGGHTNLTVIDTWKLRLPHNWTRYQPSLKLDGRDVTTTAWWATEAKSRVLLAPFKAAVGDGVCTHDDVRRVLAYALDDPQLEAIVADRIAASVRALIVDEVFDANPLDLALVSSAADRGVSTTIIGDPWQALYRFRGAGPHLVPNLVEANDFATFPLTRSFRFITAQTQSMARMLREKVPLTVLPRAGQELDVVLAATWKELWNIGGDILPLSFGSPDSVPAAAALLLLDFVTSTAFGAAAVFRDEALTQLGIVDVSARTRLEPFFSDVVATLQEPVRSMAAEKRCINRAWDQLVAAIGTESQREFPRRHHSHTERLTLLRQHILSDPHRPVPGITIHQAKGREWRCVGVCLDDTDIDRLFHGLDETQETDRRLYVALTRGKELTVVV
;
A
#
# COMPACT_ATOMS: atom_id res chain seq x y z
N MET A 1 -44.23 8.35 -56.55
CA MET A 1 -43.24 7.31 -56.16
C MET A 1 -41.88 7.97 -55.94
N LEU A 2 -41.57 8.40 -54.72
CA LEU A 2 -40.21 8.76 -54.32
C LEU A 2 -39.81 7.78 -53.21
N ARG A 3 -38.84 6.90 -53.49
CA ARG A 3 -38.36 5.89 -52.56
C ARG A 3 -37.64 6.58 -51.40
N MET A 4 -38.21 6.48 -50.20
CA MET A 4 -37.48 6.66 -48.94
C MET A 4 -36.46 5.54 -48.82
N THR A 5 -35.17 5.88 -48.92
CA THR A 5 -34.08 4.97 -48.54
C THR A 5 -33.93 5.00 -47.02
N THR A 6 -34.47 3.97 -46.38
CA THR A 6 -34.19 3.62 -44.98
C THR A 6 -32.69 3.40 -44.82
N ARG A 7 -32.00 4.37 -44.20
CA ARG A 7 -30.61 4.23 -43.80
C ARG A 7 -30.59 3.27 -42.61
N ALA A 8 -30.26 2.01 -42.88
CA ALA A 8 -30.01 1.02 -41.84
C ALA A 8 -28.97 1.59 -40.86
N VAL A 9 -29.36 1.71 -39.59
CA VAL A 9 -28.44 2.02 -38.50
C VAL A 9 -27.48 0.84 -38.41
N ALA A 10 -26.26 1.02 -38.93
CA ALA A 10 -25.18 0.06 -38.75
C ALA A 10 -24.99 -0.12 -37.23
N GLY A 11 -25.27 -1.32 -36.74
CA GLY A 11 -25.02 -1.69 -35.35
C GLY A 11 -23.57 -1.38 -35.00
N ASN A 12 -23.36 -0.74 -33.85
CA ASN A 12 -22.03 -0.42 -33.34
C ASN A 12 -21.21 -1.73 -33.32
N PRO A 13 -20.02 -1.82 -33.95
CA PRO A 13 -19.22 -3.04 -33.94
C PRO A 13 -19.01 -3.48 -32.49
N ALA A 14 -19.25 -4.78 -32.21
CA ALA A 14 -19.12 -5.32 -30.87
C ALA A 14 -17.72 -5.00 -30.32
N VAL A 15 -17.67 -4.26 -29.21
CA VAL A 15 -16.40 -3.96 -28.55
C VAL A 15 -15.83 -5.27 -28.01
N VAL A 16 -14.62 -5.61 -28.44
CA VAL A 16 -13.93 -6.85 -28.04
C VAL A 16 -12.64 -6.53 -27.28
N PRO A 17 -12.17 -7.44 -26.40
CA PRO A 17 -10.89 -7.29 -25.73
C PRO A 17 -9.73 -7.06 -26.71
N ARG A 18 -8.84 -6.13 -26.36
CA ARG A 18 -7.68 -5.76 -27.17
C ARG A 18 -6.58 -6.80 -27.00
N HIS A 19 -5.84 -7.09 -28.08
CA HIS A 19 -4.81 -8.15 -28.10
C HIS A 19 -5.32 -9.52 -27.62
N ARG A 20 -6.53 -9.91 -28.04
CA ARG A 20 -7.22 -11.14 -27.63
C ARG A 20 -6.35 -12.40 -27.68
N SER A 21 -5.46 -12.52 -28.66
CA SER A 21 -4.55 -13.67 -28.82
C SER A 21 -3.51 -13.84 -27.71
N ARG A 22 -3.30 -12.81 -26.88
CA ARG A 22 -2.38 -12.85 -25.73
C ARG A 22 -3.08 -13.15 -24.40
N LEU A 23 -4.41 -13.30 -24.40
CA LEU A 23 -5.21 -13.55 -23.21
C LEU A 23 -5.54 -15.05 -23.12
N THR A 24 -5.58 -15.58 -21.90
CA THR A 24 -6.06 -16.96 -21.67
C THR A 24 -7.58 -17.03 -21.76
N ASP A 25 -8.12 -18.23 -21.90
CA ASP A 25 -9.57 -18.44 -21.87
C ASP A 25 -10.20 -18.05 -20.53
N GLU A 26 -9.51 -18.26 -19.41
CA GLU A 26 -9.92 -17.76 -18.09
C GLU A 26 -10.01 -16.23 -18.07
N GLN A 27 -8.96 -15.54 -18.53
CA GLN A 27 -8.95 -14.09 -18.61
C GLN A 27 -10.05 -13.57 -19.53
N LEU A 28 -10.23 -14.18 -20.71
CA LEU A 28 -11.27 -13.79 -21.66
C LEU A 28 -12.66 -13.95 -21.06
N ARG A 29 -12.97 -15.08 -20.43
CA ARG A 29 -14.25 -15.32 -19.75
C ARG A 29 -14.52 -14.26 -18.68
N ALA A 30 -13.53 -13.96 -17.83
CA ALA A 30 -13.66 -12.95 -16.78
C ALA A 30 -13.86 -11.53 -17.36
N ILE A 31 -13.13 -11.18 -18.42
CA ILE A 31 -13.25 -9.86 -19.08
C ILE A 31 -14.64 -9.71 -19.69
N THR A 32 -15.12 -10.71 -20.45
CA THR A 32 -16.39 -10.64 -21.20
C THR A 32 -17.61 -11.12 -20.42
N ALA A 33 -17.46 -11.37 -19.12
CA ALA A 33 -18.55 -11.77 -18.24
C ALA A 33 -19.71 -10.76 -18.32
N LYS A 34 -20.91 -11.27 -18.58
CA LYS A 34 -22.14 -10.48 -18.76
C LYS A 34 -22.85 -10.14 -17.44
N SER A 35 -22.52 -10.84 -16.35
CA SER A 35 -23.06 -10.57 -15.03
C SER A 35 -22.77 -9.13 -14.60
N ALA A 36 -23.73 -8.50 -13.92
CA ALA A 36 -23.57 -7.15 -13.38
C ALA A 36 -22.50 -7.13 -12.29
N CYS A 37 -22.54 -8.12 -11.38
CA CYS A 37 -21.57 -8.36 -10.31
C CYS A 37 -20.60 -9.49 -10.71
N VAL A 38 -19.30 -9.19 -10.74
CA VAL A 38 -18.25 -10.13 -11.16
C VAL A 38 -17.10 -10.13 -10.16
N PHE A 39 -16.79 -11.30 -9.60
CA PHE A 39 -15.64 -11.50 -8.75
C PHE A 39 -14.56 -12.25 -9.53
N ILE A 40 -13.36 -11.67 -9.57
CA ILE A 40 -12.20 -12.27 -10.23
C ILE A 40 -11.19 -12.65 -9.17
N GLU A 41 -11.16 -13.93 -8.83
CA GLU A 41 -10.19 -14.47 -7.88
C GLU A 41 -8.90 -14.84 -8.62
N ALA A 42 -7.82 -14.13 -8.29
CA ALA A 42 -6.59 -14.20 -9.05
C ALA A 42 -5.48 -14.97 -8.32
N ALA A 43 -4.69 -15.73 -9.06
CA ALA A 43 -3.39 -16.22 -8.62
C ALA A 43 -2.28 -15.15 -8.74
N PRO A 44 -1.18 -15.24 -7.97
CA PRO A 44 -0.04 -14.35 -8.13
C PRO A 44 0.49 -14.42 -9.56
N GLY A 45 0.63 -13.26 -10.20
CA GLY A 45 1.13 -13.18 -11.57
C GLY A 45 0.17 -13.68 -12.65
N SER A 46 -1.12 -13.89 -12.35
CA SER A 46 -2.13 -14.33 -13.33
C SER A 46 -2.60 -13.24 -14.30
N GLY A 47 -2.09 -12.02 -14.17
CA GLY A 47 -2.48 -10.89 -15.00
C GLY A 47 -3.76 -10.18 -14.54
N LYS A 48 -4.08 -10.21 -13.25
CA LYS A 48 -5.26 -9.53 -12.67
C LYS A 48 -5.43 -8.07 -13.11
N THR A 49 -4.35 -7.27 -13.10
CA THR A 49 -4.39 -5.87 -13.55
C THR A 49 -4.59 -5.74 -15.06
N THR A 50 -4.14 -6.72 -15.85
CA THR A 50 -4.45 -6.78 -17.29
C THR A 50 -5.94 -7.05 -17.51
N VAL A 51 -6.53 -7.97 -16.75
CA VAL A 51 -7.98 -8.25 -16.78
C VAL A 51 -8.79 -7.02 -16.36
N ALA A 52 -8.39 -6.34 -15.27
CA ALA A 52 -8.99 -5.09 -14.83
C ALA A 52 -8.97 -4.02 -15.93
N ALA A 53 -7.83 -3.83 -16.60
CA ALA A 53 -7.68 -2.85 -17.67
C ALA A 53 -8.54 -3.18 -18.91
N GLN A 54 -8.60 -4.45 -19.30
CA GLN A 54 -9.41 -4.90 -20.43
C GLN A 54 -10.90 -4.75 -20.13
N ARG A 55 -11.32 -5.12 -18.91
CA ARG A 55 -12.71 -5.01 -18.48
C ARG A 55 -13.15 -3.55 -18.32
N PHE A 56 -12.30 -2.68 -17.80
CA PHE A 56 -12.54 -1.23 -17.78
C PHE A 56 -12.85 -0.69 -19.18
N GLY A 57 -11.99 -0.99 -20.17
CA GLY A 57 -12.17 -0.54 -21.54
C GLY A 57 -13.42 -1.14 -22.20
N LEU A 58 -13.69 -2.43 -21.98
CA LEU A 58 -14.92 -3.08 -22.47
C LEU A 58 -16.16 -2.36 -21.94
N LEU A 59 -16.24 -2.16 -20.62
CA LEU A 59 -17.35 -1.47 -19.97
C LEU A 59 -17.47 -0.01 -20.43
N ARG A 60 -16.36 0.68 -20.67
CA ARG A 60 -16.31 2.06 -21.17
C ARG A 60 -16.91 2.18 -22.57
N PHE A 61 -16.54 1.31 -23.49
CA PHE A 61 -16.89 1.45 -24.90
C PHE A 61 -18.12 0.65 -25.33
N ALA A 62 -18.57 -0.35 -24.55
CA ALA A 62 -19.77 -1.13 -24.86
C ALA A 62 -21.05 -0.28 -24.86
N THR A 63 -21.09 0.80 -24.06
CA THR A 63 -22.27 1.67 -23.92
C THR A 63 -21.86 3.14 -24.12
N PRO A 64 -21.56 3.59 -25.35
CA PRO A 64 -20.98 4.91 -25.58
C PRO A 64 -21.94 6.08 -25.29
N VAL A 65 -23.25 5.82 -25.25
CA VAL A 65 -24.31 6.82 -25.03
C VAL A 65 -24.68 7.07 -23.57
N ASP A 66 -24.25 6.22 -22.63
CA ASP A 66 -24.52 6.44 -21.20
C ASP A 66 -23.49 7.42 -20.62
N SER A 67 -23.99 8.54 -20.10
CA SER A 67 -23.19 9.64 -19.54
C SER A 67 -22.59 9.36 -18.16
N ARG A 68 -22.95 8.24 -17.52
CA ARG A 68 -22.39 7.83 -16.23
C ARG A 68 -20.98 7.25 -16.40
N ALA A 69 -20.16 7.46 -15.37
CA ALA A 69 -18.77 7.08 -15.33
C ALA A 69 -18.56 5.56 -15.25
N VAL A 70 -17.43 5.14 -15.80
CA VAL A 70 -16.77 3.87 -15.46
C VAL A 70 -15.62 4.27 -14.57
N VAL A 71 -15.63 3.78 -13.34
CA VAL A 71 -14.66 4.12 -12.31
C VAL A 71 -13.92 2.86 -11.91
N ALA A 72 -12.58 2.90 -11.94
CA ALA A 72 -11.79 1.89 -11.25
C ALA A 72 -11.11 2.50 -10.02
N VAL A 73 -11.09 1.77 -8.93
CA VAL A 73 -10.45 2.16 -7.67
C VAL A 73 -9.37 1.15 -7.29
N SER A 74 -8.32 1.65 -6.65
CA SER A 74 -7.30 0.86 -5.98
C SER A 74 -6.88 1.52 -4.67
N PHE A 75 -6.11 0.83 -3.83
CA PHE A 75 -5.73 1.29 -2.49
C PHE A 75 -4.43 2.10 -2.45
N THR A 76 -3.68 2.14 -3.56
CA THR A 76 -2.40 2.88 -3.62
C THR A 76 -2.31 3.72 -4.88
N ARG A 77 -1.65 4.88 -4.76
CA ARG A 77 -1.38 5.78 -5.89
C ARG A 77 -0.55 5.07 -6.98
N SER A 78 0.35 4.17 -6.61
CA SER A 78 1.15 3.38 -7.56
C SER A 78 0.29 2.40 -8.37
N ALA A 79 -0.60 1.65 -7.71
CA ALA A 79 -1.51 0.72 -8.40
C ALA A 79 -2.49 1.45 -9.31
N THR A 80 -3.04 2.59 -8.87
CA THR A 80 -3.87 3.48 -9.72
C THR A 80 -3.11 3.91 -10.98
N LYS A 81 -1.87 4.41 -10.84
CA LYS A 81 -1.03 4.81 -11.99
C LYS A 81 -0.72 3.64 -12.92
N GLU A 82 -0.41 2.47 -12.37
CA GLU A 82 -0.15 1.28 -13.17
C GLU A 82 -1.38 0.87 -14.00
N LEU A 83 -2.57 0.83 -13.36
CA LEU A 83 -3.82 0.50 -14.04
C LEU A 83 -4.17 1.54 -15.11
N GLN A 84 -3.97 2.83 -14.85
CA GLN A 84 -4.10 3.89 -15.86
C GLN A 84 -3.21 3.64 -17.06
N GLN A 85 -1.92 3.37 -16.84
CA GLN A 85 -0.98 3.11 -17.93
C GLN A 85 -1.36 1.86 -18.74
N ARG A 86 -1.87 0.81 -18.09
CA ARG A 86 -2.34 -0.41 -18.77
C ARG A 86 -3.59 -0.15 -19.60
N VAL A 87 -4.55 0.62 -19.08
CA VAL A 87 -5.75 1.03 -19.81
C VAL A 87 -5.36 1.91 -21.01
N ILE A 88 -4.50 2.91 -20.84
CA ILE A 88 -4.02 3.76 -21.93
C ILE A 88 -3.29 2.93 -23.00
N ARG A 89 -2.42 2.01 -22.59
CA ARG A 89 -1.70 1.14 -23.52
C ARG A 89 -2.65 0.23 -24.34
N ALA A 90 -3.70 -0.29 -23.71
CA ALA A 90 -4.62 -1.20 -24.38
C ALA A 90 -5.71 -0.48 -25.20
N TRP A 91 -6.22 0.65 -24.71
CA TRP A 91 -7.44 1.30 -25.20
C TRP A 91 -7.26 2.76 -25.62
N GLY A 92 -6.07 3.33 -25.45
CA GLY A 92 -5.77 4.73 -25.75
C GLY A 92 -6.26 5.71 -24.67
N PHE A 93 -5.83 6.96 -24.77
CA PHE A 93 -6.18 8.03 -23.82
C PHE A 93 -7.68 8.30 -23.73
N ALA A 94 -8.44 8.07 -24.82
CA ALA A 94 -9.89 8.26 -24.87
C ALA A 94 -10.67 7.39 -23.88
N ALA A 95 -10.07 6.29 -23.39
CA ALA A 95 -10.67 5.46 -22.35
C ALA A 95 -10.84 6.20 -21.02
N LEU A 96 -9.98 7.20 -20.75
CA LEU A 96 -9.96 8.00 -19.52
C LEU A 96 -10.46 9.43 -19.73
N THR A 97 -11.11 9.72 -20.86
CA THR A 97 -11.80 10.99 -21.03
C THR A 97 -12.92 11.10 -19.98
N PRO A 98 -13.07 12.25 -19.30
CA PRO A 98 -14.15 12.45 -18.36
C PRO A 98 -15.52 12.04 -18.92
N PRO A 99 -16.39 11.43 -18.11
CA PRO A 99 -16.28 11.27 -16.65
C PRO A 99 -15.53 9.99 -16.20
N HIS A 100 -14.95 9.23 -17.11
CA HIS A 100 -14.31 7.93 -16.80
C HIS A 100 -12.93 8.13 -16.19
N ARG A 101 -12.62 7.37 -15.14
CA ARG A 101 -11.44 7.62 -14.32
C ARG A 101 -10.99 6.40 -13.56
N ILE A 102 -9.71 6.42 -13.20
CA ILE A 102 -9.07 5.42 -12.35
C ILE A 102 -8.44 6.21 -11.21
N ILE A 103 -8.89 5.99 -9.98
CA ILE A 103 -8.56 6.81 -8.80
C ILE A 103 -8.20 5.90 -7.62
N THR A 104 -7.82 6.48 -6.48
CA THR A 104 -7.76 5.73 -5.23
C THR A 104 -9.15 5.67 -4.60
N ILE A 105 -9.40 4.66 -3.76
CA ILE A 105 -10.67 4.58 -3.02
C ILE A 105 -10.87 5.79 -2.09
N ASP A 106 -9.79 6.31 -1.49
CA ASP A 106 -9.84 7.55 -0.68
C ASP A 106 -10.32 8.77 -1.47
N THR A 107 -9.99 8.83 -2.77
CA THR A 107 -10.47 9.91 -3.64
C THR A 107 -11.99 9.78 -3.83
N LEU A 108 -12.50 8.57 -4.05
CA LEU A 108 -13.94 8.32 -4.16
C LEU A 108 -14.67 8.66 -2.85
N LEU A 109 -14.11 8.26 -1.70
CA LEU A 109 -14.67 8.59 -0.38
C LEU A 109 -14.71 10.10 -0.15
N TRP A 110 -13.63 10.82 -0.46
CA TRP A 110 -13.62 12.28 -0.37
C TRP A 110 -14.71 12.94 -1.24
N GLU A 111 -14.94 12.43 -2.45
CA GLU A 111 -16.02 12.93 -3.31
C GLU A 111 -17.41 12.66 -2.74
N VAL A 112 -17.62 11.49 -2.12
CA VAL A 112 -18.86 11.16 -1.42
C VAL A 112 -19.10 12.12 -0.25
N LEU A 113 -18.09 12.35 0.60
CA LEU A 113 -18.20 13.31 1.70
C LEU A 113 -18.49 14.72 1.19
N THR A 114 -17.78 15.14 0.14
CA THR A 114 -17.98 16.45 -0.49
C THR A 114 -19.40 16.61 -1.04
N PHE A 115 -19.98 15.54 -1.61
CA PHE A 115 -21.37 15.53 -2.03
C PHE A 115 -22.33 15.69 -0.85
N LEU A 116 -22.15 14.90 0.22
CA LEU A 116 -23.00 14.97 1.41
C LEU A 116 -23.00 16.37 2.04
N LEU A 117 -21.84 17.01 2.10
CA LEU A 117 -21.71 18.39 2.60
C LEU A 117 -22.38 19.41 1.67
N ARG A 118 -22.14 19.34 0.35
CA ARG A 118 -22.71 20.29 -0.62
C ARG A 118 -24.23 20.17 -0.76
N ALA A 119 -24.76 18.96 -0.61
CA ALA A 119 -26.20 18.71 -0.65
C ALA A 119 -26.90 19.00 0.70
N GLY A 120 -26.16 19.39 1.74
CA GLY A 120 -26.72 19.70 3.07
C GLY A 120 -27.19 18.47 3.84
N HIS A 121 -26.70 17.27 3.48
CA HIS A 121 -26.95 16.05 4.24
C HIS A 121 -26.06 15.97 5.48
N LEU A 122 -24.88 16.57 5.43
CA LEU A 122 -23.96 16.72 6.54
C LEU A 122 -23.54 18.19 6.71
N THR A 123 -23.23 18.59 7.93
CA THR A 123 -22.65 19.90 8.26
C THR A 123 -21.25 19.73 8.82
N TRP A 124 -20.27 20.35 8.18
CA TRP A 124 -18.92 20.44 8.75
C TRP A 124 -18.82 21.64 9.71
N PRO A 125 -18.02 21.56 10.80
CA PRO A 125 -17.73 22.72 11.65
C PRO A 125 -17.30 23.93 10.81
N GLY A 126 -17.84 25.12 11.12
CA GLY A 126 -17.55 26.32 10.32
C GLY A 126 -18.29 26.40 8.98
N GLY A 127 -19.15 25.42 8.64
CA GLY A 127 -19.98 25.45 7.43
C GLY A 127 -19.22 25.10 6.14
N HIS A 128 -18.04 24.49 6.25
CA HIS A 128 -17.22 24.16 5.08
C HIS A 128 -17.83 23.03 4.22
N THR A 129 -17.92 23.25 2.91
CA THR A 129 -18.35 22.24 1.93
C THR A 129 -17.23 21.75 1.01
N ASN A 130 -16.04 22.35 1.14
CA ASN A 130 -14.85 21.98 0.41
C ASN A 130 -13.68 21.92 1.40
N LEU A 131 -13.23 20.70 1.71
CA LEU A 131 -12.26 20.46 2.76
C LEU A 131 -10.84 20.36 2.21
N THR A 132 -9.88 20.82 3.00
CA THR A 132 -8.45 20.61 2.73
C THR A 132 -8.01 19.30 3.37
N VAL A 133 -7.83 18.26 2.55
CA VAL A 133 -7.39 16.95 3.01
C VAL A 133 -5.86 16.87 3.04
N ILE A 134 -5.30 16.58 4.21
CA ILE A 134 -3.86 16.40 4.43
C ILE A 134 -3.54 14.93 4.74
N ASP A 135 -2.27 14.52 4.54
CA ASP A 135 -1.86 13.14 4.78
C ASP A 135 -1.77 12.78 6.27
N THR A 136 -1.33 13.72 7.12
CA THR A 136 -1.25 13.49 8.56
C THR A 136 -1.29 14.78 9.37
N TRP A 137 -1.94 14.71 10.54
CA TRP A 137 -1.93 15.81 11.51
C TRP A 137 -0.56 16.06 12.14
N LYS A 138 0.31 15.04 12.22
CA LYS A 138 1.60 15.13 12.91
C LYS A 138 2.54 16.18 12.32
N LEU A 139 2.40 16.46 11.03
CA LEU A 139 3.15 17.47 10.29
C LEU A 139 2.65 18.90 10.51
N ARG A 140 1.39 19.05 10.92
CA ARG A 140 0.69 20.33 10.95
C ARG A 140 0.43 20.85 12.35
N LEU A 141 0.23 19.96 13.31
CA LEU A 141 -0.23 20.31 14.64
C LEU A 141 0.78 19.91 15.72
N PRO A 142 0.84 20.68 16.82
CA PRO A 142 1.62 20.30 17.98
C PRO A 142 1.11 18.98 18.56
N HIS A 143 2.05 18.17 19.02
CA HIS A 143 1.80 16.86 19.58
C HIS A 143 2.46 16.72 20.95
N ASN A 144 1.88 15.88 21.81
CA ASN A 144 2.47 15.49 23.06
C ASN A 144 2.30 13.99 23.30
N TRP A 145 3.05 13.47 24.26
CA TRP A 145 2.90 12.08 24.69
C TRP A 145 1.66 11.96 25.58
N THR A 146 0.57 11.43 25.05
CA THR A 146 -0.70 11.35 25.77
C THR A 146 -1.52 10.11 25.36
N ARG A 147 -2.46 9.73 26.21
CA ARG A 147 -3.51 8.74 25.89
C ARG A 147 -4.72 9.38 25.24
N TYR A 148 -4.87 10.69 25.34
CA TYR A 148 -6.02 11.40 24.78
C TYR A 148 -5.90 11.47 23.25
N GLN A 149 -6.86 10.88 22.54
CA GLN A 149 -6.88 10.85 21.09
C GLN A 149 -8.06 11.67 20.57
N PRO A 150 -7.81 12.86 19.98
CA PRO A 150 -8.82 13.59 19.24
C PRO A 150 -9.34 12.78 18.06
N SER A 151 -10.62 12.95 17.75
CA SER A 151 -11.33 12.24 16.70
C SER A 151 -12.55 13.02 16.25
N LEU A 152 -13.07 12.70 15.07
CA LEU A 152 -14.39 13.15 14.63
C LEU A 152 -15.47 12.12 14.97
N LYS A 153 -16.69 12.60 15.16
CA LYS A 153 -17.92 11.82 15.27
C LYS A 153 -19.04 12.55 14.51
N LEU A 154 -20.09 11.82 14.13
CA LEU A 154 -21.33 12.39 13.65
C LEU A 154 -22.37 12.47 14.78
N ASP A 155 -22.96 13.64 14.99
CA ASP A 155 -24.09 13.89 15.89
C ASP A 155 -25.29 14.38 15.06
N GLY A 156 -26.22 13.47 14.74
CA GLY A 156 -27.23 13.72 13.73
C GLY A 156 -26.60 13.98 12.36
N ARG A 157 -26.65 15.24 11.88
CA ARG A 157 -26.00 15.67 10.63
C ARG A 157 -24.70 16.42 10.85
N ASP A 158 -24.40 16.79 12.09
CA ASP A 158 -23.28 17.67 12.40
C ASP A 158 -22.03 16.85 12.70
N VAL A 159 -20.96 17.12 11.95
CA VAL A 159 -19.65 16.57 12.24
C VAL A 159 -19.10 17.29 13.46
N THR A 160 -18.80 16.57 14.53
CA THR A 160 -18.33 17.13 15.79
C THR A 160 -16.96 16.57 16.17
N THR A 161 -16.17 17.38 16.88
CA THR A 161 -14.90 16.95 17.47
C THR A 161 -15.15 16.32 18.82
N THR A 162 -14.61 15.12 19.02
CA THR A 162 -14.58 14.40 20.29
C THR A 162 -13.17 13.95 20.60
N ALA A 163 -12.99 13.30 21.74
CA ALA A 163 -11.76 12.60 22.06
C ALA A 163 -12.04 11.42 23.00
N TRP A 164 -11.20 10.41 22.89
CA TRP A 164 -11.31 9.18 23.66
C TRP A 164 -9.98 8.81 24.28
N TRP A 165 -10.04 7.95 25.29
CA TRP A 165 -8.87 7.49 26.02
C TRP A 165 -8.28 6.23 25.37
N ALA A 166 -7.11 6.37 24.77
CA ALA A 166 -6.40 5.24 24.18
C ALA A 166 -5.74 4.35 25.23
N THR A 167 -5.56 3.07 24.89
CA THR A 167 -4.90 2.07 25.74
C THR A 167 -3.46 2.45 26.06
N GLU A 168 -2.75 2.98 25.06
CA GLU A 168 -1.34 3.35 25.17
C GLU A 168 -1.12 4.85 24.92
N ALA A 169 -0.20 5.42 25.71
CA ALA A 169 0.29 6.76 25.49
C ALA A 169 1.24 6.75 24.28
N LYS A 170 1.01 7.66 23.34
CA LYS A 170 1.83 7.84 22.12
C LYS A 170 1.93 9.33 21.81
N SER A 171 2.78 9.71 20.87
CA SER A 171 2.78 11.06 20.30
C SER A 171 1.47 11.29 19.54
N ARG A 172 0.59 12.13 20.11
CA ARG A 172 -0.76 12.44 19.59
C ARG A 172 -0.95 13.95 19.53
N VAL A 173 -1.80 14.40 18.61
CA VAL A 173 -2.11 15.82 18.45
C VAL A 173 -2.97 16.35 19.58
N LEU A 174 -2.76 17.62 19.93
CA LEU A 174 -3.53 18.29 20.97
C LEU A 174 -4.97 18.57 20.52
N LEU A 175 -5.95 18.37 21.43
CA LEU A 175 -7.37 18.53 21.11
C LEU A 175 -7.74 19.94 20.64
N ALA A 176 -7.28 20.99 21.31
CA ALA A 176 -7.66 22.36 20.96
C ALA A 176 -7.17 22.78 19.55
N PRO A 177 -5.88 22.58 19.19
CA PRO A 177 -5.41 22.78 17.82
C PRO A 177 -6.11 21.90 16.77
N PHE A 178 -6.41 20.64 17.12
CA PHE A 178 -7.18 19.75 16.24
C PHE A 178 -8.60 20.29 15.98
N LYS A 179 -9.32 20.69 17.03
CA LYS A 179 -10.66 21.28 16.92
C LYS A 179 -10.66 22.56 16.10
N ALA A 180 -9.66 23.43 16.29
CA ALA A 180 -9.51 24.65 15.49
C ALA A 180 -9.29 24.33 14.01
N ALA A 181 -8.34 23.45 13.68
CA ALA A 181 -8.04 23.08 12.29
C ALA A 181 -9.22 22.40 11.59
N VAL A 182 -9.97 21.56 12.29
CA VAL A 182 -11.23 20.99 11.80
C VAL A 182 -12.25 22.11 11.55
N GLY A 183 -12.36 23.08 12.46
CA GLY A 183 -13.19 24.27 12.31
C GLY A 183 -12.85 25.11 11.07
N ASP A 184 -11.59 25.10 10.63
CA ASP A 184 -11.11 25.78 9.42
C ASP A 184 -11.24 24.92 8.14
N GLY A 185 -11.92 23.78 8.23
CA GLY A 185 -12.15 22.90 7.07
C GLY A 185 -10.97 22.01 6.70
N VAL A 186 -10.01 21.78 7.62
CA VAL A 186 -8.89 20.85 7.42
C VAL A 186 -9.23 19.47 7.98
N CYS A 187 -8.87 18.41 7.27
CA CYS A 187 -9.02 17.04 7.77
C CYS A 187 -7.97 16.09 7.19
N THR A 188 -7.85 14.88 7.73
CA THR A 188 -7.07 13.79 7.12
C THR A 188 -7.95 12.80 6.37
N HIS A 189 -7.34 11.93 5.56
CA HIS A 189 -8.05 10.81 4.92
C HIS A 189 -8.72 9.89 5.98
N ASP A 190 -8.08 9.67 7.13
CA ASP A 190 -8.66 8.90 8.23
C ASP A 190 -9.90 9.58 8.83
N ASP A 191 -9.92 10.91 8.89
CA ASP A 191 -11.09 11.67 9.35
C ASP A 191 -12.25 11.55 8.36
N VAL A 192 -11.97 11.64 7.04
CA VAL A 192 -12.97 11.43 5.98
C VAL A 192 -13.59 10.04 6.12
N ARG A 193 -12.75 9.00 6.22
CA ARG A 193 -13.20 7.61 6.41
C ARG A 193 -14.06 7.47 7.65
N ARG A 194 -13.65 8.06 8.77
CA ARG A 194 -14.39 7.98 10.03
C ARG A 194 -15.77 8.62 9.94
N VAL A 195 -15.87 9.82 9.35
CA VAL A 195 -17.16 10.49 9.16
C VAL A 195 -18.07 9.68 8.25
N LEU A 196 -17.53 9.11 7.17
CA LEU A 196 -18.31 8.27 6.26
C LEU A 196 -18.72 6.93 6.88
N ALA A 197 -17.91 6.34 7.75
CA ALA A 197 -18.31 5.16 8.49
C ALA A 197 -19.58 5.44 9.33
N TYR A 198 -19.60 6.55 10.07
CA TYR A 198 -20.82 6.97 10.78
C TYR A 198 -21.99 7.28 9.83
N ALA A 199 -21.72 7.87 8.65
CA ALA A 199 -22.77 8.18 7.69
C ALA A 199 -23.38 6.93 7.05
N LEU A 200 -22.57 5.91 6.75
CA LEU A 200 -23.08 4.65 6.17
C LEU A 200 -23.75 3.73 7.21
N ASP A 201 -23.50 3.94 8.50
CA ASP A 201 -24.27 3.28 9.57
C ASP A 201 -25.71 3.81 9.67
N ASP A 202 -26.01 5.00 9.14
CA ASP A 202 -27.36 5.55 9.04
C ASP A 202 -28.02 5.13 7.70
N PRO A 203 -29.11 4.34 7.73
CA PRO A 203 -29.76 3.85 6.51
C PRO A 203 -30.24 4.94 5.54
N GLN A 204 -30.60 6.13 6.04
CA GLN A 204 -31.04 7.22 5.18
C GLN A 204 -29.86 7.83 4.41
N LEU A 205 -28.74 8.06 5.10
CA LEU A 205 -27.53 8.60 4.49
C LEU A 205 -26.87 7.57 3.57
N GLU A 206 -26.84 6.30 3.96
CA GLU A 206 -26.40 5.18 3.10
C GLU A 206 -27.18 5.19 1.79
N ALA A 207 -28.51 5.23 1.84
CA ALA A 207 -29.36 5.23 0.64
C ALA A 207 -29.05 6.43 -0.27
N ILE A 208 -28.84 7.62 0.30
CA ILE A 208 -28.46 8.84 -0.43
C ILE A 208 -27.11 8.67 -1.13
N VAL A 209 -26.12 8.08 -0.45
CA VAL A 209 -24.79 7.80 -1.04
C VAL A 209 -24.91 6.78 -2.17
N ALA A 210 -25.63 5.68 -1.94
CA ALA A 210 -25.83 4.62 -2.92
C ALA A 210 -26.52 5.16 -4.19
N ASP A 211 -27.57 5.96 -4.03
CA ASP A 211 -28.27 6.62 -5.13
C ASP A 211 -27.38 7.60 -5.88
N ARG A 212 -26.55 8.37 -5.17
CA ARG A 212 -25.59 9.27 -5.80
C ARG A 212 -24.58 8.50 -6.66
N ILE A 213 -24.08 7.38 -6.16
CA ILE A 213 -23.14 6.52 -6.91
C ILE A 213 -23.84 5.96 -8.14
N ALA A 214 -25.02 5.34 -7.99
CA ALA A 214 -25.75 4.74 -9.12
C ALA A 214 -26.15 5.77 -10.21
N ALA A 215 -26.44 7.00 -9.80
CA ALA A 215 -26.76 8.10 -10.72
C ALA A 215 -25.53 8.64 -11.49
N SER A 216 -24.31 8.43 -10.98
CA SER A 216 -23.08 8.99 -11.57
C SER A 216 -22.09 7.95 -12.09
N VAL A 217 -22.19 6.71 -11.64
CA VAL A 217 -21.30 5.58 -11.95
C VAL A 217 -22.14 4.43 -12.46
N ARG A 218 -21.90 3.99 -13.69
CA ARG A 218 -22.56 2.80 -14.25
C ARG A 218 -21.76 1.52 -14.01
N ALA A 219 -20.45 1.66 -13.82
CA ALA A 219 -19.58 0.54 -13.54
C ALA A 219 -18.45 0.91 -12.57
N LEU A 220 -18.25 0.06 -11.57
CA LEU A 220 -17.23 0.17 -10.54
C LEU A 220 -16.30 -1.04 -10.61
N ILE A 221 -15.00 -0.81 -10.77
CA ILE A 221 -13.97 -1.86 -10.73
C ILE A 221 -13.10 -1.63 -9.49
N VAL A 222 -12.97 -2.63 -8.63
CA VAL A 222 -12.15 -2.58 -7.42
C VAL A 222 -10.98 -3.55 -7.59
N ASP A 223 -9.76 -3.02 -7.73
CA ASP A 223 -8.54 -3.83 -7.76
C ASP A 223 -7.99 -4.03 -6.33
N GLU A 224 -7.42 -5.21 -6.08
CA GLU A 224 -6.94 -5.65 -4.76
C GLU A 224 -8.03 -5.63 -3.66
N VAL A 225 -9.24 -6.14 -3.94
CA VAL A 225 -10.40 -6.08 -3.02
C VAL A 225 -10.13 -6.64 -1.62
N PHE A 226 -9.20 -7.58 -1.46
CA PHE A 226 -8.83 -8.12 -0.14
C PHE A 226 -8.05 -7.14 0.76
N ASP A 227 -7.62 -6.01 0.20
CA ASP A 227 -7.04 -4.90 0.96
C ASP A 227 -8.10 -3.90 1.46
N ALA A 228 -9.37 -4.09 1.08
CA ALA A 228 -10.50 -3.26 1.50
C ALA A 228 -10.79 -3.41 2.99
N ASN A 229 -11.13 -2.29 3.63
CA ASN A 229 -11.68 -2.29 4.99
C ASN A 229 -13.22 -2.39 4.97
N PRO A 230 -13.89 -2.52 6.13
CA PRO A 230 -15.35 -2.64 6.18
C PRO A 230 -16.12 -1.50 5.50
N LEU A 231 -15.65 -0.25 5.64
CA LEU A 231 -16.26 0.92 4.98
C LEU A 231 -16.17 0.81 3.46
N ASP A 232 -15.01 0.43 2.95
CA ASP A 232 -14.77 0.26 1.51
C ASP A 232 -15.70 -0.83 0.94
N LEU A 233 -15.84 -1.97 1.65
CA LEU A 233 -16.70 -3.08 1.24
C LEU A 233 -18.20 -2.71 1.33
N ALA A 234 -18.61 -1.96 2.35
CA ALA A 234 -19.98 -1.46 2.48
C ALA A 234 -20.35 -0.58 1.27
N LEU A 235 -19.47 0.36 0.88
CA LEU A 235 -19.69 1.20 -0.28
C LEU A 235 -19.82 0.40 -1.58
N VAL A 236 -19.01 -0.67 -1.74
CA VAL A 236 -19.06 -1.56 -2.90
C VAL A 236 -20.37 -2.37 -2.92
N SER A 237 -20.82 -2.86 -1.76
CA SER A 237 -22.08 -3.57 -1.60
C SER A 237 -23.27 -2.67 -1.97
N SER A 238 -23.34 -1.46 -1.39
CA SER A 238 -24.35 -0.45 -1.71
C SER A 238 -24.42 -0.11 -3.20
N ALA A 239 -23.27 0.00 -3.86
CA ALA A 239 -23.22 0.25 -5.29
C ALA A 239 -23.79 -0.94 -6.09
N ALA A 240 -23.42 -2.16 -5.73
CA ALA A 240 -23.92 -3.38 -6.36
C ALA A 240 -25.44 -3.53 -6.21
N ASP A 241 -25.98 -3.31 -5.00
CA ASP A 241 -27.42 -3.39 -4.72
C ASP A 241 -28.25 -2.35 -5.47
N ARG A 242 -27.67 -1.18 -5.76
CA ARG A 242 -28.28 -0.16 -6.64
C ARG A 242 -28.07 -0.41 -8.13
N GLY A 243 -27.59 -1.59 -8.51
CA GLY A 243 -27.47 -2.02 -9.90
C GLY A 243 -26.27 -1.43 -10.65
N VAL A 244 -25.26 -0.91 -9.96
CA VAL A 244 -23.98 -0.53 -10.58
C VAL A 244 -23.26 -1.81 -11.01
N SER A 245 -22.81 -1.87 -12.27
CA SER A 245 -22.02 -3.02 -12.73
C SER A 245 -20.69 -3.07 -11.99
N THR A 246 -20.57 -4.01 -11.05
CA THR A 246 -19.50 -4.04 -10.09
C THR A 246 -18.56 -5.21 -10.37
N THR A 247 -17.27 -4.92 -10.45
CA THR A 247 -16.23 -5.92 -10.64
C THR A 247 -15.24 -5.80 -9.50
N ILE A 248 -15.08 -6.86 -8.72
CA ILE A 248 -14.06 -6.93 -7.67
C ILE A 248 -12.98 -7.94 -8.07
N ILE A 249 -11.73 -7.59 -7.84
CA ILE A 249 -10.57 -8.36 -8.30
C ILE A 249 -9.57 -8.46 -7.15
N GLY A 250 -9.05 -9.65 -6.86
CA GLY A 250 -8.03 -9.80 -5.83
C GLY A 250 -7.52 -11.21 -5.65
N ASP A 251 -6.49 -11.36 -4.82
CA ASP A 251 -5.94 -12.64 -4.40
C ASP A 251 -6.02 -12.75 -2.87
N PRO A 252 -6.82 -13.69 -2.31
CA PRO A 252 -6.98 -13.82 -0.86
C PRO A 252 -5.65 -14.06 -0.16
N TRP A 253 -4.72 -14.74 -0.83
CA TRP A 253 -3.39 -15.04 -0.30
C TRP A 253 -2.45 -13.85 -0.21
N GLN A 254 -2.78 -12.72 -0.86
CA GLN A 254 -1.94 -11.51 -0.85
C GLN A 254 -2.46 -10.43 0.11
N ALA A 255 -3.47 -10.71 0.93
CA ALA A 255 -4.03 -9.75 1.88
C ALA A 255 -3.10 -9.51 3.09
N LEU A 256 -2.33 -8.41 3.07
CA LEU A 256 -1.33 -8.09 4.11
C LEU A 256 -1.59 -6.77 4.86
N TYR A 257 -2.65 -6.03 4.53
CA TYR A 257 -2.89 -4.69 5.10
C TYR A 257 -3.87 -4.68 6.28
N ARG A 258 -3.92 -5.75 7.09
CA ARG A 258 -4.79 -5.80 8.27
C ARG A 258 -4.49 -4.69 9.27
N PHE A 259 -3.21 -4.30 9.40
CA PHE A 259 -2.79 -3.15 10.21
C PHE A 259 -3.37 -1.81 9.75
N ARG A 260 -3.90 -1.72 8.52
CA ARG A 260 -4.65 -0.57 7.98
C ARG A 260 -6.17 -0.76 8.00
N GLY A 261 -6.66 -1.81 8.67
CA GLY A 261 -8.07 -2.12 8.80
C GLY A 261 -8.63 -3.05 7.72
N ALA A 262 -7.81 -3.62 6.83
CA ALA A 262 -8.29 -4.54 5.80
C ALA A 262 -9.02 -5.75 6.42
N GLY A 263 -10.17 -6.11 5.85
CA GLY A 263 -11.05 -7.18 6.29
C GLY A 263 -11.21 -8.29 5.25
N PRO A 264 -10.16 -9.04 4.88
CA PRO A 264 -10.22 -10.02 3.80
C PRO A 264 -11.26 -11.14 4.01
N HIS A 265 -11.56 -11.46 5.27
CA HIS A 265 -12.59 -12.41 5.66
C HIS A 265 -14.03 -11.95 5.36
N LEU A 266 -14.22 -10.66 5.07
CA LEU A 266 -15.52 -10.08 4.72
C LEU A 266 -15.81 -10.15 3.21
N VAL A 267 -14.79 -10.37 2.37
CA VAL A 267 -14.95 -10.44 0.91
C VAL A 267 -15.86 -11.61 0.48
N PRO A 268 -15.74 -12.83 1.04
CA PRO A 268 -16.69 -13.91 0.74
C PRO A 268 -18.15 -13.54 1.03
N ASN A 269 -18.41 -12.85 2.15
CA ASN A 269 -19.75 -12.40 2.51
C ASN A 269 -20.30 -11.38 1.51
N LEU A 270 -19.46 -10.45 1.02
CA LEU A 270 -19.83 -9.52 -0.04
C LEU A 270 -20.18 -10.26 -1.34
N VAL A 271 -19.36 -11.26 -1.71
CA VAL A 271 -19.58 -12.07 -2.92
C VAL A 271 -20.93 -12.79 -2.85
N GLU A 272 -21.24 -13.40 -1.72
CA GLU A 272 -22.50 -14.11 -1.50
C GLU A 272 -23.70 -13.15 -1.42
N ALA A 273 -23.61 -12.09 -0.62
CA ALA A 273 -24.73 -11.17 -0.38
C ALA A 273 -25.20 -10.44 -1.65
N ASN A 274 -24.30 -10.18 -2.60
CA ASN A 274 -24.60 -9.45 -3.84
C ASN A 274 -24.54 -10.34 -5.10
N ASP A 275 -24.59 -11.67 -4.94
CA ASP A 275 -24.63 -12.67 -6.02
C ASP A 275 -23.55 -12.46 -7.10
N PHE A 276 -22.30 -12.32 -6.66
CA PHE A 276 -21.17 -12.13 -7.57
C PHE A 276 -20.85 -13.41 -8.34
N ALA A 277 -20.82 -13.32 -9.67
CA ALA A 277 -20.33 -14.42 -10.51
C ALA A 277 -18.80 -14.52 -10.41
N THR A 278 -18.30 -15.66 -9.93
CA THR A 278 -16.86 -15.88 -9.67
C THR A 278 -16.13 -16.46 -10.89
N PHE A 279 -15.00 -15.84 -11.24
CA PHE A 279 -14.11 -16.26 -12.32
C PHE A 279 -12.68 -16.43 -11.81
N PRO A 280 -12.16 -17.66 -11.72
CA PRO A 280 -10.79 -17.90 -11.27
C PRO A 280 -9.78 -17.58 -12.38
N LEU A 281 -8.64 -16.99 -12.00
CA LEU A 281 -7.45 -16.87 -12.84
C LEU A 281 -6.31 -17.70 -12.23
N THR A 282 -6.15 -18.93 -12.70
CA THR A 282 -5.25 -19.93 -12.09
C THR A 282 -3.86 -19.91 -12.71
N ARG A 283 -3.76 -19.61 -14.02
CA ARG A 283 -2.48 -19.61 -14.74
C ARG A 283 -1.64 -18.38 -14.40
N SER A 284 -0.48 -18.59 -13.79
CA SER A 284 0.52 -17.54 -13.55
C SER A 284 1.49 -17.38 -14.73
N PHE A 285 1.87 -16.13 -15.02
CA PHE A 285 2.92 -15.76 -15.98
C PHE A 285 4.20 -15.27 -15.27
N ARG A 286 4.23 -15.27 -13.94
CA ARG A 286 5.36 -14.77 -13.14
C ARG A 286 6.51 -15.76 -13.07
N PHE A 287 6.18 -17.03 -12.84
CA PHE A 287 7.14 -18.08 -12.51
C PHE A 287 7.75 -18.67 -13.79
N ILE A 288 9.07 -18.57 -13.92
CA ILE A 288 9.83 -18.96 -15.11
C ILE A 288 10.30 -20.41 -15.00
N THR A 289 10.77 -20.82 -13.83
CA THR A 289 11.35 -22.16 -13.61
C THR A 289 10.29 -23.16 -13.17
N ALA A 290 10.48 -24.44 -13.50
CA ALA A 290 9.59 -25.53 -13.04
C ALA A 290 9.50 -25.58 -11.51
N GLN A 291 10.60 -25.24 -10.83
CA GLN A 291 10.67 -25.19 -9.38
C GLN A 291 9.74 -24.12 -8.79
N THR A 292 9.85 -22.87 -9.24
CA THR A 292 8.99 -21.78 -8.73
C THR A 292 7.52 -21.97 -9.09
N GLN A 293 7.24 -22.54 -10.27
CA GLN A 293 5.88 -22.94 -10.67
C GLN A 293 5.30 -24.01 -9.75
N SER A 294 6.07 -25.08 -9.45
CA SER A 294 5.62 -26.14 -8.56
C SER A 294 5.41 -25.64 -7.13
N MET A 295 6.35 -24.84 -6.61
CA MET A 295 6.24 -24.26 -5.28
C MET A 295 5.00 -23.37 -5.14
N ALA A 296 4.77 -22.46 -6.09
CA ALA A 296 3.59 -21.58 -6.06
C ALA A 296 2.27 -22.35 -6.14
N ARG A 297 2.23 -23.44 -6.92
CA ARG A 297 1.07 -24.34 -6.99
C ARG A 297 0.85 -25.04 -5.64
N MET A 298 1.88 -25.67 -5.08
CA MET A 298 1.79 -26.38 -3.79
C MET A 298 1.31 -25.46 -2.68
N LEU A 299 1.88 -24.25 -2.58
CA LEU A 299 1.46 -23.23 -1.62
C LEU A 299 -0.03 -22.89 -1.75
N ARG A 300 -0.52 -22.73 -2.99
CA ARG A 300 -1.93 -22.38 -3.25
C ARG A 300 -2.89 -23.53 -2.98
N GLU A 301 -2.44 -24.77 -3.21
CA GLU A 301 -3.16 -26.01 -2.93
C GLU A 301 -3.05 -26.43 -1.46
N LYS A 302 -2.43 -25.61 -0.60
CA LYS A 302 -2.18 -25.89 0.82
C LYS A 302 -1.37 -27.18 1.06
N VAL A 303 -0.58 -27.57 0.06
CA VAL A 303 0.28 -28.76 0.14
C VAL A 303 1.55 -28.40 0.92
N PRO A 304 1.95 -29.23 1.90
CA PRO A 304 3.21 -29.08 2.60
C PRO A 304 4.43 -28.90 1.70
N LEU A 305 5.28 -27.94 2.02
CA LEU A 305 6.58 -27.74 1.38
C LEU A 305 7.68 -28.37 2.24
N THR A 306 8.25 -29.47 1.77
CA THR A 306 9.25 -30.24 2.52
C THR A 306 10.70 -29.90 2.16
N VAL A 307 10.93 -29.25 1.02
CA VAL A 307 12.26 -28.86 0.54
C VAL A 307 12.21 -27.44 0.01
N LEU A 308 13.05 -26.59 0.57
CA LEU A 308 13.29 -25.25 0.07
C LEU A 308 14.71 -25.21 -0.53
N PRO A 309 14.89 -24.65 -1.74
CA PRO A 309 16.21 -24.56 -2.34
C PRO A 309 17.13 -23.70 -1.47
N ARG A 310 18.39 -24.12 -1.40
CA ARG A 310 19.46 -23.41 -0.68
C ARG A 310 20.28 -22.57 -1.64
N ALA A 311 20.84 -21.48 -1.11
CA ALA A 311 21.56 -20.47 -1.86
C ALA A 311 22.76 -21.06 -2.63
N GLY A 312 22.83 -20.74 -3.93
CA GLY A 312 23.98 -20.97 -4.81
C GLY A 312 24.06 -19.96 -5.96
N GLN A 313 23.22 -18.92 -5.94
CA GLN A 313 23.12 -17.85 -6.94
C GLN A 313 23.01 -16.49 -6.24
N GLU A 314 23.38 -15.41 -6.94
CA GLU A 314 23.20 -14.04 -6.46
C GLU A 314 21.71 -13.72 -6.23
N LEU A 315 21.42 -13.09 -5.08
CA LEU A 315 20.07 -12.67 -4.71
C LEU A 315 19.84 -11.22 -5.13
N ASP A 316 18.65 -10.91 -5.66
CA ASP A 316 18.28 -9.53 -5.96
C ASP A 316 17.78 -8.79 -4.71
N VAL A 317 17.19 -9.52 -3.75
CA VAL A 317 16.59 -8.99 -2.54
C VAL A 317 16.48 -10.08 -1.47
N VAL A 318 16.53 -9.70 -0.19
CA VAL A 318 16.16 -10.55 0.94
C VAL A 318 14.92 -10.00 1.63
N LEU A 319 13.97 -10.89 1.90
CA LEU A 319 12.69 -10.59 2.54
C LEU A 319 12.65 -11.16 3.95
N ALA A 320 12.14 -10.38 4.89
CA ALA A 320 11.82 -10.87 6.23
C ALA A 320 10.51 -10.28 6.75
N ALA A 321 9.96 -10.84 7.82
CA ALA A 321 8.76 -10.32 8.44
C ALA A 321 9.02 -8.96 9.11
N THR A 322 10.18 -8.81 9.74
CA THR A 322 10.57 -7.61 10.47
C THR A 322 11.92 -7.05 10.03
N TRP A 323 12.14 -5.75 10.28
CA TRP A 323 13.46 -5.13 10.07
C TRP A 323 14.54 -5.75 10.96
N LYS A 324 14.17 -6.14 12.19
CA LYS A 324 15.09 -6.74 13.15
C LYS A 324 15.67 -8.06 12.64
N GLU A 325 14.84 -8.91 12.04
CA GLU A 325 15.30 -10.13 11.38
C GLU A 325 16.35 -9.82 10.31
N LEU A 326 16.09 -8.87 9.41
CA LEU A 326 17.04 -8.51 8.35
C LEU A 326 18.42 -8.06 8.89
N TRP A 327 18.43 -7.25 9.95
CA TRP A 327 19.68 -6.81 10.58
C TRP A 327 20.42 -7.94 11.33
N ASN A 328 19.72 -9.01 11.71
CA ASN A 328 20.33 -10.16 12.39
C ASN A 328 20.97 -11.17 11.43
N ILE A 329 20.60 -11.16 10.13
CA ILE A 329 21.18 -12.10 9.15
C ILE A 329 22.67 -11.81 8.94
N GLY A 330 23.05 -10.53 8.86
CA GLY A 330 24.42 -10.10 8.63
C GLY A 330 24.91 -10.36 7.20
N GLY A 331 26.24 -10.35 7.02
CA GLY A 331 26.90 -10.59 5.73
C GLY A 331 26.64 -9.46 4.72
N ASP A 332 26.20 -9.85 3.53
CA ASP A 332 26.08 -8.94 2.37
C ASP A 332 24.74 -8.20 2.32
N ILE A 333 23.83 -8.45 3.27
CA ILE A 333 22.46 -7.93 3.21
C ILE A 333 22.38 -6.55 3.84
N LEU A 334 22.11 -5.49 3.09
CA LEU A 334 21.90 -4.16 3.65
C LEU A 334 20.40 -3.83 3.74
N PRO A 335 19.79 -3.81 4.93
CA PRO A 335 18.37 -3.48 5.07
C PRO A 335 18.10 -2.02 4.75
N LEU A 336 16.96 -1.73 4.09
CA LEU A 336 16.59 -0.37 3.71
C LEU A 336 16.02 0.48 4.86
N SER A 337 15.96 -0.03 6.09
CA SER A 337 15.45 0.71 7.25
C SER A 337 15.82 0.04 8.57
N PHE A 338 15.76 0.83 9.65
CA PHE A 338 15.67 0.34 11.02
C PHE A 338 14.21 0.21 11.51
N GLY A 339 13.22 0.57 10.68
CA GLY A 339 11.82 0.76 11.05
C GLY A 339 11.43 2.22 11.17
N SER A 340 10.16 2.48 11.42
CA SER A 340 9.64 3.86 11.55
C SER A 340 10.33 4.58 12.71
N PRO A 341 10.83 5.82 12.50
CA PRO A 341 11.55 6.55 13.54
C PRO A 341 10.56 7.06 14.61
N ASP A 342 10.73 6.58 15.83
CA ASP A 342 9.91 6.94 16.99
C ASP A 342 10.52 8.07 17.85
N SER A 343 11.75 8.45 17.55
CA SER A 343 12.57 9.35 18.36
C SER A 343 13.55 10.13 17.48
N VAL A 344 14.02 11.28 17.96
CA VAL A 344 15.03 12.11 17.27
C VAL A 344 16.31 11.30 16.98
N PRO A 345 16.86 10.50 17.93
CA PRO A 345 17.96 9.60 17.65
C PRO A 345 17.71 8.57 16.54
N ALA A 346 16.54 7.93 16.53
CA ALA A 346 16.18 6.95 15.51
C ALA A 346 16.08 7.60 14.12
N ALA A 347 15.52 8.81 14.05
CA ALA A 347 15.42 9.58 12.81
C ALA A 347 16.79 9.98 12.25
N ALA A 348 17.72 10.42 13.11
CA ALA A 348 19.08 10.77 12.70
C ALA A 348 19.83 9.56 12.14
N ALA A 349 19.76 8.41 12.81
CA ALA A 349 20.36 7.17 12.33
C ALA A 349 19.73 6.70 11.00
N LEU A 350 18.41 6.92 10.83
CA LEU A 350 17.73 6.57 9.58
C LEU A 350 18.14 7.46 8.40
N LEU A 351 18.43 8.75 8.62
CA LEU A 351 18.99 9.62 7.57
C LEU A 351 20.41 9.24 7.18
N LEU A 352 21.24 8.83 8.14
CA LEU A 352 22.56 8.27 7.81
C LEU A 352 22.41 6.99 6.97
N LEU A 353 21.47 6.12 7.33
CA LEU A 353 21.16 4.93 6.52
C LEU A 353 20.66 5.30 5.12
N ASP A 354 19.82 6.33 4.97
CA ASP A 354 19.39 6.83 3.66
C ASP A 354 20.56 7.20 2.75
N PHE A 355 21.59 7.85 3.31
CA PHE A 355 22.83 8.15 2.59
C PHE A 355 23.56 6.88 2.15
N VAL A 356 23.70 5.90 3.05
CA VAL A 356 24.36 4.62 2.75
C VAL A 356 23.59 3.82 1.69
N THR A 357 22.27 3.67 1.83
CA THR A 357 21.44 2.92 0.87
C THR A 357 21.31 3.62 -0.47
N SER A 358 21.26 4.95 -0.48
CA SER A 358 21.23 5.73 -1.73
C SER A 358 22.54 5.56 -2.50
N THR A 359 23.67 5.51 -1.80
CA THR A 359 24.98 5.26 -2.40
C THR A 359 25.10 3.83 -2.90
N ALA A 360 24.64 2.84 -2.12
CA ALA A 360 24.74 1.43 -2.48
C ALA A 360 23.79 0.99 -3.61
N PHE A 361 22.56 1.52 -3.63
CA PHE A 361 21.47 1.01 -4.46
C PHE A 361 20.80 2.04 -5.37
N GLY A 362 21.13 3.33 -5.24
CA GLY A 362 20.35 4.41 -5.85
C GLY A 362 18.92 4.50 -5.31
N ALA A 363 18.66 3.94 -4.12
CA ALA A 363 17.34 3.84 -3.50
C ALA A 363 17.33 4.50 -2.13
N ALA A 364 16.27 5.26 -1.86
CA ALA A 364 16.04 5.89 -0.57
C ALA A 364 15.75 4.85 0.51
N ALA A 365 16.17 5.14 1.74
CA ALA A 365 15.75 4.38 2.91
C ALA A 365 14.24 4.52 3.13
N VAL A 366 13.65 3.46 3.67
CA VAL A 366 12.23 3.42 4.02
C VAL A 366 12.04 4.21 5.31
N PHE A 367 11.00 5.05 5.32
CA PHE A 367 10.68 6.02 6.38
C PHE A 367 11.57 7.27 6.41
N ARG A 368 12.28 7.57 5.31
CA ARG A 368 13.09 8.79 5.20
C ARG A 368 12.28 10.07 5.47
N ASP A 369 11.09 10.18 4.88
CA ASP A 369 10.28 11.40 4.99
C ASP A 369 9.75 11.56 6.43
N GLU A 370 9.42 10.46 7.11
CA GLU A 370 9.10 10.43 8.54
C GLU A 370 10.31 10.81 9.41
N ALA A 371 11.53 10.43 9.02
CA ALA A 371 12.74 10.88 9.71
C ALA A 371 12.97 12.38 9.56
N LEU A 372 12.86 12.92 8.34
CA LEU A 372 12.95 14.36 8.09
C LEU A 372 11.92 15.12 8.93
N THR A 373 10.69 14.62 8.94
CA THR A 373 9.58 15.13 9.75
C THR A 373 9.91 15.14 11.25
N GLN A 374 10.38 14.01 11.77
CA GLN A 374 10.73 13.85 13.18
C GLN A 374 11.86 14.80 13.58
N LEU A 375 12.80 15.05 12.67
CA LEU A 375 13.87 16.02 12.83
C LEU A 375 13.45 17.47 12.54
N GLY A 376 12.23 17.72 12.08
CA GLY A 376 11.79 19.06 11.71
C GLY A 376 12.57 19.67 10.53
N ILE A 377 13.18 18.83 9.69
CA ILE A 377 13.91 19.27 8.50
C ILE A 377 12.90 19.37 7.36
N VAL A 378 12.65 20.59 6.88
CA VAL A 378 11.66 20.88 5.83
C VAL A 378 12.29 21.28 4.49
N ASP A 379 13.56 21.70 4.50
CA ASP A 379 14.28 22.06 3.28
C ASP A 379 14.72 20.80 2.52
N VAL A 380 14.23 20.66 1.29
CA VAL A 380 14.57 19.56 0.38
C VAL A 380 16.07 19.54 0.06
N SER A 381 16.74 20.69 0.12
CA SER A 381 18.18 20.85 -0.16
C SER A 381 19.07 20.46 1.03
N ALA A 382 18.50 20.28 2.23
CA ALA A 382 19.24 19.92 3.44
C ALA A 382 20.04 18.63 3.25
N ARG A 383 19.49 17.66 2.50
CA ARG A 383 20.15 16.38 2.25
C ARG A 383 21.51 16.55 1.57
N THR A 384 21.57 17.35 0.51
CA THR A 384 22.82 17.59 -0.23
C THR A 384 23.86 18.31 0.63
N ARG A 385 23.42 19.17 1.56
CA ARG A 385 24.32 19.81 2.52
C ARG A 385 24.83 18.85 3.61
N LEU A 386 24.03 17.83 3.96
CA LEU A 386 24.40 16.80 4.94
C LEU A 386 25.34 15.73 4.36
N GLU A 387 25.37 15.51 3.05
CA GLU A 387 26.17 14.47 2.38
C GLU A 387 27.66 14.46 2.77
N PRO A 388 28.40 15.58 2.78
CA PRO A 388 29.80 15.59 3.20
C PRO A 388 29.97 15.13 4.66
N PHE A 389 29.10 15.60 5.56
CA PHE A 389 29.14 15.21 6.96
C PHE A 389 28.80 13.73 7.16
N PHE A 390 27.83 13.20 6.42
CA PHE A 390 27.51 11.77 6.46
C PHE A 390 28.66 10.91 5.91
N SER A 391 29.39 11.38 4.89
CA SER A 391 30.62 10.74 4.43
C SER A 391 31.67 10.64 5.54
N ASP A 392 31.85 11.69 6.35
CA ASP A 392 32.79 11.70 7.48
C ASP A 392 32.35 10.74 8.60
N VAL A 393 31.05 10.66 8.88
CA VAL A 393 30.48 9.70 9.83
C VAL A 393 30.72 8.27 9.34
N VAL A 394 30.46 7.99 8.06
CA VAL A 394 30.71 6.67 7.45
C VAL A 394 32.20 6.31 7.49
N ALA A 395 33.10 7.25 7.15
CA ALA A 395 34.54 7.04 7.22
C ALA A 395 34.97 6.70 8.66
N THR A 396 34.39 7.36 9.66
CA THR A 396 34.61 7.02 11.06
C THR A 396 34.08 5.62 11.40
N LEU A 397 32.90 5.24 10.91
CA LEU A 397 32.37 3.87 11.07
C LEU A 397 33.20 2.81 10.33
N GLN A 398 34.02 3.17 9.35
CA GLN A 398 34.92 2.25 8.64
C GLN A 398 36.27 2.06 9.32
N GLU A 399 36.64 2.89 10.31
CA GLU A 399 37.96 2.79 10.93
C GLU A 399 38.19 1.41 11.56
N PRO A 400 39.31 0.72 11.28
CA PRO A 400 39.59 -0.59 11.86
C PRO A 400 39.88 -0.47 13.36
N VAL A 401 39.24 -1.32 14.17
CA VAL A 401 39.39 -1.33 15.64
C VAL A 401 39.87 -2.69 16.12
N ARG A 402 40.74 -2.70 17.15
CA ARG A 402 41.38 -3.92 17.68
C ARG A 402 40.83 -4.38 19.04
N SER A 403 39.81 -3.70 19.57
CA SER A 403 39.16 -4.09 20.83
C SER A 403 37.74 -3.54 20.94
N MET A 404 36.92 -4.20 21.76
CA MET A 404 35.54 -3.79 22.07
C MET A 404 35.47 -2.35 22.63
N ALA A 405 36.47 -1.96 23.43
CA ALA A 405 36.55 -0.61 23.97
C ALA A 405 36.87 0.44 22.89
N ALA A 406 37.70 0.08 21.91
CA ALA A 406 37.99 0.96 20.76
C ALA A 406 36.78 1.09 19.84
N GLU A 407 36.06 0.00 19.60
CA GLU A 407 34.80 0.01 18.85
C GLU A 407 33.77 0.94 19.50
N LYS A 408 33.54 0.82 20.81
CA LYS A 408 32.62 1.69 21.53
C LYS A 408 33.00 3.17 21.42
N ARG A 409 34.29 3.51 21.50
CA ARG A 409 34.77 4.89 21.29
C ARG A 409 34.54 5.37 19.86
N CYS A 410 34.76 4.49 18.89
CA CYS A 410 34.53 4.77 17.48
C CYS A 410 33.05 5.08 17.20
N ILE A 411 32.14 4.24 17.68
CA ILE A 411 30.69 4.44 17.57
C ILE A 411 30.26 5.74 18.27
N ASN A 412 30.79 6.03 19.46
CA ASN A 412 30.47 7.26 20.18
C ASN A 412 30.90 8.51 19.39
N ARG A 413 32.07 8.49 18.76
CA ARG A 413 32.55 9.60 17.92
C ARG A 413 31.70 9.76 16.66
N ALA A 414 31.36 8.66 15.98
CA ALA A 414 30.46 8.68 14.83
C ALA A 414 29.06 9.22 15.21
N TRP A 415 28.57 8.86 16.39
CA TRP A 415 27.34 9.41 16.95
C TRP A 415 27.44 10.92 17.18
N ASP A 416 28.51 11.39 17.82
CA ASP A 416 28.70 12.81 18.10
C ASP A 416 28.80 13.63 16.80
N GLN A 417 29.48 13.11 15.77
CA GLN A 417 29.52 13.69 14.42
C GLN A 417 28.13 13.72 13.77
N LEU A 418 27.37 12.63 13.86
CA LEU A 418 26.01 12.56 13.31
C LEU A 418 25.08 13.60 13.97
N VAL A 419 25.13 13.73 15.31
CA VAL A 419 24.34 14.73 16.03
C VAL A 419 24.75 16.15 15.63
N ALA A 420 26.05 16.42 15.51
CA ALA A 420 26.55 17.72 15.07
C ALA A 420 26.08 18.05 13.63
N ALA A 421 26.14 17.07 12.72
CA ALA A 421 25.67 17.21 11.34
C ALA A 421 24.17 17.53 11.29
N ILE A 422 23.33 16.75 11.98
CA ILE A 422 21.89 17.01 12.00
C ILE A 422 21.57 18.35 12.64
N GLY A 423 22.34 18.78 13.65
CA GLY A 423 22.19 20.08 14.29
C GLY A 423 22.40 21.29 13.36
N THR A 424 23.03 21.13 12.19
CA THR A 424 23.13 22.21 11.20
C THR A 424 21.83 22.46 10.44
N GLU A 425 20.93 21.46 10.40
CA GLU A 425 19.68 21.50 9.64
C GLU A 425 18.42 21.38 10.52
N SER A 426 18.58 20.99 11.79
CA SER A 426 17.50 20.70 12.72
C SER A 426 17.61 21.51 14.01
N GLN A 427 16.49 22.06 14.46
CA GLN A 427 16.37 22.72 15.77
C GLN A 427 15.90 21.76 16.88
N ARG A 428 15.86 20.44 16.61
CA ARG A 428 15.42 19.44 17.60
C ARG A 428 16.53 19.17 18.61
N GLU A 429 16.18 19.17 19.89
CA GLU A 429 17.10 18.76 20.94
C GLU A 429 17.34 17.25 20.91
N PHE A 430 18.62 16.87 20.97
CA PHE A 430 19.00 15.47 21.13
C PHE A 430 19.09 15.12 22.62
N PRO A 431 18.52 13.97 23.03
CA PRO A 431 18.72 13.47 24.38
C PRO A 431 20.21 13.15 24.63
N ARG A 432 20.61 13.09 25.90
CA ARG A 432 21.94 12.62 26.27
C ARG A 432 22.22 11.25 25.64
N ARG A 433 23.45 11.07 25.15
CA ARG A 433 23.88 9.82 24.51
C ARG A 433 23.58 8.62 25.42
N HIS A 434 22.90 7.63 24.86
CA HIS A 434 22.50 6.40 25.53
C HIS A 434 22.79 5.22 24.59
N HIS A 435 23.04 4.03 25.15
CA HIS A 435 23.46 2.87 24.35
C HIS A 435 22.42 2.49 23.26
N SER A 436 21.14 2.69 23.54
CA SER A 436 20.03 2.44 22.59
C SER A 436 20.01 3.41 21.41
N HIS A 437 20.65 4.57 21.52
CA HIS A 437 20.79 5.52 20.42
C HIS A 437 21.90 5.09 19.47
N THR A 438 22.97 4.53 20.02
CA THR A 438 24.17 4.12 19.28
C THR A 438 24.08 2.72 18.64
N GLU A 439 23.16 1.87 19.10
CA GLU A 439 22.98 0.49 18.63
C GLU A 439 22.79 0.41 17.10
N ARG A 440 22.02 1.34 16.50
CA ARG A 440 21.83 1.41 15.04
C ARG A 440 23.12 1.68 14.27
N LEU A 441 24.02 2.49 14.84
CA LEU A 441 25.34 2.75 14.25
C LEU A 441 26.24 1.53 14.40
N THR A 442 26.12 0.76 15.48
CA THR A 442 26.81 -0.52 15.64
C THR A 442 26.38 -1.51 14.56
N LEU A 443 25.06 -1.67 14.34
CA LEU A 443 24.53 -2.52 13.27
C LEU A 443 25.00 -2.08 11.89
N LEU A 444 24.92 -0.77 11.62
CA LEU A 444 25.38 -0.20 10.36
C LEU A 444 26.89 -0.43 10.14
N ARG A 445 27.71 -0.25 11.18
CA ARG A 445 29.15 -0.52 11.14
C ARG A 445 29.45 -1.97 10.80
N GLN A 446 28.77 -2.93 11.43
CA GLN A 446 28.98 -4.35 11.15
C GLN A 446 28.77 -4.67 9.67
N HIS A 447 27.78 -4.03 9.03
CA HIS A 447 27.53 -4.17 7.60
C HIS A 447 28.51 -3.40 6.71
N ILE A 448 28.88 -2.17 7.07
CA ILE A 448 29.84 -1.42 6.25
C ILE A 448 31.20 -2.13 6.25
N LEU A 449 31.58 -2.78 7.35
CA LEU A 449 32.85 -3.51 7.48
C LEU A 449 32.84 -4.89 6.82
N SER A 450 31.68 -5.48 6.52
CA SER A 450 31.64 -6.76 5.80
C SER A 450 32.06 -6.62 4.33
N ASP A 451 32.17 -5.38 3.82
CA ASP A 451 32.58 -5.00 2.45
C ASP A 451 32.10 -6.00 1.37
N PRO A 452 30.78 -6.23 1.25
CA PRO A 452 30.29 -7.05 0.17
C PRO A 452 30.61 -6.34 -1.14
N HIS A 453 31.35 -6.99 -2.04
CA HIS A 453 31.57 -6.50 -3.41
C HIS A 453 30.26 -6.09 -4.10
N ARG A 454 29.13 -6.66 -3.66
CA ARG A 454 27.77 -6.28 -4.06
C ARG A 454 26.76 -6.54 -2.92
N PRO A 455 26.35 -5.51 -2.16
CA PRO A 455 25.32 -5.73 -1.13
C PRO A 455 23.98 -6.12 -1.74
N VAL A 456 23.19 -6.90 -1.00
CA VAL A 456 21.83 -7.31 -1.37
C VAL A 456 20.84 -6.49 -0.53
N PRO A 457 19.84 -5.82 -1.12
CA PRO A 457 18.89 -5.03 -0.35
C PRO A 457 17.99 -5.95 0.50
N GLY A 458 17.85 -5.61 1.78
CA GLY A 458 16.89 -6.23 2.70
C GLY A 458 15.61 -5.39 2.82
N ILE A 459 14.44 -5.98 2.61
CA ILE A 459 13.14 -5.30 2.80
C ILE A 459 12.12 -6.18 3.51
N THR A 460 11.12 -5.56 4.12
CA THR A 460 10.03 -6.33 4.73
C THR A 460 9.08 -6.92 3.68
N ILE A 461 8.46 -8.05 3.99
CA ILE A 461 7.50 -8.73 3.11
C ILE A 461 6.35 -7.80 2.68
N HIS A 462 5.89 -6.93 3.57
CA HIS A 462 4.86 -5.92 3.25
C HIS A 462 5.27 -5.02 2.08
N GLN A 463 6.53 -4.61 2.02
CA GLN A 463 7.06 -3.74 0.96
C GLN A 463 7.35 -4.49 -0.33
N ALA A 464 7.51 -5.81 -0.24
CA ALA A 464 7.65 -6.66 -1.40
C ALA A 464 6.31 -6.88 -2.13
N LYS A 465 5.18 -6.64 -1.47
CA LYS A 465 3.86 -6.74 -2.11
C LYS A 465 3.76 -5.78 -3.30
N GLY A 466 3.36 -6.33 -4.45
CA GLY A 466 3.28 -5.59 -5.73
C GLY A 466 4.61 -5.44 -6.48
N ARG A 467 5.72 -5.95 -5.94
CA ARG A 467 7.04 -5.98 -6.59
C ARG A 467 7.47 -7.42 -6.89
N GLU A 468 8.42 -7.58 -7.81
CA GLU A 468 8.89 -8.88 -8.29
C GLU A 468 10.37 -8.82 -8.65
N TRP A 469 11.10 -9.91 -8.42
CA TRP A 469 12.53 -10.05 -8.67
C TRP A 469 12.85 -11.38 -9.36
N ARG A 470 14.06 -11.55 -9.91
CA ARG A 470 14.47 -12.83 -10.49
C ARG A 470 14.75 -13.84 -9.38
N CYS A 471 15.61 -13.47 -8.44
CA CYS A 471 16.04 -14.32 -7.33
C CYS A 471 15.76 -13.64 -5.98
N VAL A 472 15.05 -14.32 -5.09
CA VAL A 472 14.62 -13.79 -3.78
C VAL A 472 15.14 -14.68 -2.66
N GLY A 473 15.75 -14.08 -1.65
CA GLY A 473 15.99 -14.72 -0.36
C GLY A 473 14.84 -14.45 0.62
N VAL A 474 14.48 -15.42 1.43
CA VAL A 474 13.46 -15.27 2.48
C VAL A 474 14.03 -15.76 3.80
N CYS A 475 14.07 -14.87 4.79
CA CYS A 475 14.39 -15.19 6.17
C CYS A 475 13.19 -15.91 6.79
N LEU A 476 13.40 -17.13 7.28
CA LEU A 476 12.39 -17.95 7.95
C LEU A 476 12.94 -18.40 9.30
N ASP A 477 12.11 -18.31 10.34
CA ASP A 477 12.40 -18.96 11.63
C ASP A 477 11.85 -20.40 11.67
N ASP A 478 12.14 -21.13 12.74
CA ASP A 478 11.67 -22.52 12.91
C ASP A 478 10.14 -22.63 12.90
N THR A 479 9.42 -21.59 13.35
CA THR A 479 7.95 -21.57 13.37
C THR A 479 7.39 -21.40 11.96
N ASP A 480 8.02 -20.54 11.15
CA ASP A 480 7.67 -20.35 9.75
C ASP A 480 7.95 -21.63 8.94
N ILE A 481 9.05 -22.33 9.22
CA ILE A 481 9.38 -23.62 8.61
C ILE A 481 8.33 -24.68 8.98
N ASP A 482 7.96 -24.79 10.26
CA ASP A 482 6.94 -25.73 10.75
C ASP A 482 5.59 -25.53 10.04
N ARG A 483 5.17 -24.27 9.86
CA ARG A 483 3.95 -23.93 9.09
C ARG A 483 4.01 -24.42 7.66
N LEU A 484 5.15 -24.28 6.99
CA LEU A 484 5.32 -24.77 5.62
C LEU A 484 5.21 -26.29 5.53
N PHE A 485 5.64 -27.02 6.56
CA PHE A 485 5.49 -28.48 6.65
C PHE A 485 4.05 -28.93 6.94
N HIS A 486 3.21 -28.09 7.55
CA HIS A 486 1.81 -28.40 7.81
C HIS A 486 0.85 -27.95 6.69
N GLY A 487 1.35 -27.14 5.76
CA GLY A 487 0.53 -26.50 4.73
C GLY A 487 -0.05 -25.17 5.25
N LEU A 488 -0.07 -24.17 4.37
CA LEU A 488 -0.50 -22.83 4.73
C LEU A 488 -2.03 -22.68 4.73
N ASP A 489 -2.54 -21.73 5.50
CA ASP A 489 -3.96 -21.34 5.55
C ASP A 489 -4.14 -19.84 5.26
N GLU A 490 -4.84 -19.49 4.18
CA GLU A 490 -5.12 -18.10 3.76
C GLU A 490 -5.92 -17.28 4.78
N THR A 491 -6.58 -17.92 5.75
CA THR A 491 -7.26 -17.23 6.84
C THR A 491 -6.27 -16.66 7.85
N GLN A 492 -5.07 -17.25 7.94
CA GLN A 492 -4.00 -16.83 8.83
C GLN A 492 -3.11 -15.77 8.17
N GLU A 493 -2.94 -14.64 8.85
CA GLU A 493 -2.16 -13.51 8.32
C GLU A 493 -0.68 -13.85 8.15
N THR A 494 -0.13 -14.64 9.07
CA THR A 494 1.24 -15.14 9.02
C THR A 494 1.50 -15.99 7.78
N ASP A 495 0.53 -16.81 7.41
CA ASP A 495 0.65 -17.75 6.31
C ASP A 495 0.53 -17.03 4.96
N ARG A 496 -0.37 -16.04 4.87
CA ARG A 496 -0.41 -15.11 3.73
C ARG A 496 0.91 -14.35 3.56
N ARG A 497 1.53 -13.95 4.65
CA ARG A 497 2.85 -13.28 4.63
C ARG A 497 3.92 -14.22 4.05
N LEU A 498 3.97 -15.48 4.51
CA LEU A 498 4.87 -16.49 3.94
C LEU A 498 4.59 -16.76 2.47
N TYR A 499 3.32 -16.92 2.10
CA TYR A 499 2.89 -17.07 0.71
C TYR A 499 3.38 -15.91 -0.16
N VAL A 500 3.19 -14.67 0.29
CA VAL A 500 3.63 -13.49 -0.45
C VAL A 500 5.14 -13.51 -0.64
N ALA A 501 5.90 -13.76 0.43
CA ALA A 501 7.36 -13.81 0.40
C ALA A 501 7.87 -14.85 -0.60
N LEU A 502 7.36 -16.08 -0.50
CA LEU A 502 7.83 -17.20 -1.32
C LEU A 502 7.44 -17.06 -2.81
N THR A 503 6.40 -16.28 -3.12
CA THR A 503 5.90 -16.07 -4.49
C THR A 503 6.42 -14.80 -5.17
N ARG A 504 7.45 -14.13 -4.62
CA ARG A 504 8.06 -12.93 -5.25
C ARG A 504 9.14 -13.23 -6.28
N GLY A 505 9.84 -14.37 -6.16
CA GLY A 505 10.88 -14.80 -7.09
C GLY A 505 10.31 -15.34 -8.40
N LYS A 506 10.83 -14.85 -9.53
CA LYS A 506 10.45 -15.34 -10.87
C LYS A 506 11.22 -16.60 -11.25
N GLU A 507 12.50 -16.66 -10.92
CA GLU A 507 13.40 -17.76 -11.27
C GLU A 507 13.70 -18.63 -10.06
N LEU A 508 13.92 -18.01 -8.91
CA LEU A 508 14.31 -18.71 -7.68
C LEU A 508 13.83 -17.97 -6.43
N THR A 509 13.42 -18.73 -5.42
CA THR A 509 13.19 -18.26 -4.06
C THR A 509 13.91 -19.21 -3.12
N VAL A 510 14.84 -18.73 -2.31
CA VAL A 510 15.62 -19.54 -1.34
C VAL A 510 15.38 -19.08 0.09
N VAL A 511 15.69 -19.94 1.05
CA VAL A 511 15.77 -19.56 2.48
C VAL A 511 17.17 -19.04 2.77
N VAL A 512 17.26 -17.96 3.56
CA VAL A 512 18.51 -17.30 3.96
C VAL A 512 18.67 -17.36 5.47
#